data_AF-A0A5N6E8X9-F1
#
_entry.id   AF-A0A5N6E8X9-F1
#
_cell.length_a   1.000
_cell.length_b   1.000
_cell.length_c   1.000
_cell.angle_alpha   90.00
_cell.angle_beta   90.00
_cell.angle_gamma   90.00
#
_symmetry.space_group_name_H-M   'P 1'
#
loop_
_entity.id
_entity.type
_entity.pdbx_description
1 polymer ?
#
loop_
_entity_poly.entity_id
_entity_poly.type
_entity_poly.pdbx_seq_one_letter_code
_entity_poly.pdbx_strand_id
1 'polypeptide(L)'
;MSLNPVTQATQLLSDAFFGWAITHLPSILAFCMPQVASYGRVAADCRACGVYATWGWYNKETSLQRMRDNRFEIRVMDGLANLYLALGSILAAGILGIQTRAPLGTGVANGKGRLQELIKFFPRHLKRA
;
A
#
# COMPACT_ATOMS: atom_id res chain seq x y z
N MET A 1 -13.22 -0.18 -17.45
CA MET A 1 -14.14 0.66 -16.64
C MET A 1 -14.81 -0.28 -15.66
N SER A 2 -14.83 0.00 -14.34
CA SER A 2 -15.53 -0.89 -13.40
C SER A 2 -17.02 -0.88 -13.75
N LEU A 3 -17.61 -2.06 -13.93
CA LEU A 3 -19.04 -2.20 -14.27
C LEU A 3 -19.95 -1.89 -13.08
N ASN A 4 -19.39 -1.85 -11.86
CA ASN A 4 -20.16 -1.61 -10.65
C ASN A 4 -20.34 -0.10 -10.40
N PRO A 5 -21.58 0.34 -10.12
CA PRO A 5 -21.84 1.74 -9.77
C PRO A 5 -21.08 2.09 -8.49
N VAL A 6 -20.43 3.25 -8.51
CA VAL A 6 -19.79 3.81 -7.32
C VAL A 6 -20.89 4.35 -6.41
N THR A 7 -21.10 3.67 -5.29
CA THR A 7 -21.99 4.11 -4.22
C THR A 7 -21.17 4.46 -2.98
N GLN A 8 -21.73 5.28 -2.09
CA GLN A 8 -21.08 5.63 -0.81
C GLN A 8 -20.72 4.39 0.02
N ALA A 9 -21.60 3.37 0.02
CA ALA A 9 -21.33 2.10 0.69
C ALA A 9 -20.09 1.37 0.12
N THR A 10 -19.95 1.34 -1.21
CA THR A 10 -18.76 0.72 -1.85
C THR A 10 -17.48 1.51 -1.59
N GLN A 11 -17.56 2.83 -1.48
CA GLN A 11 -16.42 3.68 -1.14
C GLN A 11 -15.93 3.39 0.29
N LEU A 12 -16.85 3.31 1.25
CA LEU A 12 -16.51 2.96 2.65
C LEU A 12 -15.87 1.58 2.77
N LEU A 13 -16.38 0.59 2.02
CA LEU A 13 -15.77 -0.74 1.98
C LEU A 13 -14.37 -0.71 1.38
N SER A 14 -14.18 0.01 0.29
CA SER A 14 -12.89 0.15 -0.38
C SER A 14 -11.89 0.87 0.53
N ASP A 15 -12.32 1.95 1.18
CA ASP A 15 -11.50 2.70 2.12
C ASP A 15 -11.10 1.82 3.31
N ALA A 16 -12.01 0.98 3.82
CA ALA A 16 -11.70 0.03 4.89
C ALA A 16 -10.70 -1.06 4.48
N PHE A 17 -10.89 -1.63 3.29
CA PHE A 17 -9.98 -2.61 2.70
C PHE A 17 -8.55 -2.05 2.59
N PHE A 18 -8.40 -0.87 1.99
CA PHE A 18 -7.10 -0.27 1.74
C PHE A 18 -6.48 0.43 2.96
N GLY A 19 -7.30 0.90 3.90
CA GLY A 19 -6.86 1.45 5.19
C GLY A 19 -6.13 0.42 6.04
N TRP A 20 -6.56 -0.83 5.99
CA TRP A 20 -5.82 -1.91 6.65
C TRP A 20 -4.58 -2.33 5.87
N ALA A 21 -4.69 -2.43 4.54
CA ALA A 21 -3.56 -2.79 3.68
C ALA A 21 -2.39 -1.81 3.81
N ILE A 22 -2.64 -0.49 3.96
CA ILE A 22 -1.57 0.50 4.14
C ILE A 22 -0.92 0.40 5.52
N THR A 23 -1.72 0.14 6.57
CA THR A 23 -1.23 -0.04 7.94
C THR A 23 -0.33 -1.27 8.07
N HIS A 24 -0.71 -2.37 7.40
CA HIS A 24 0.04 -3.63 7.38
C HIS A 24 0.93 -3.81 6.16
N LEU A 25 1.23 -2.72 5.46
CA LEU A 25 2.05 -2.75 4.27
C LEU A 25 3.48 -3.29 4.50
N PRO A 26 4.15 -3.08 5.66
CA PRO A 26 5.42 -3.75 5.97
C PRO A 26 5.32 -5.29 5.96
N SER A 27 4.20 -5.85 6.43
CA SER A 27 3.98 -7.30 6.43
C SER A 27 3.66 -7.83 5.03
N ILE A 28 2.87 -7.09 4.25
CA ILE A 28 2.59 -7.41 2.83
C ILE A 28 3.88 -7.35 2.01
N LEU A 29 4.76 -6.40 2.31
CA LEU A 29 6.06 -6.24 1.65
C LEU A 29 6.96 -7.45 1.75
N ALA A 30 6.91 -8.21 2.84
CA ALA A 30 7.68 -9.46 2.96
C ALA A 30 7.32 -10.47 1.85
N PHE A 31 6.06 -10.46 1.40
CA PHE A 31 5.59 -11.32 0.31
C PHE A 31 5.76 -10.68 -1.07
N CYS A 32 5.59 -9.35 -1.16
CA CYS A 32 5.76 -8.60 -2.41
C CYS A 32 7.22 -8.35 -2.80
N MET A 33 8.16 -8.45 -1.87
CA MET A 33 9.60 -8.22 -2.06
C MET A 33 10.41 -9.28 -1.31
N PRO A 34 10.43 -10.53 -1.78
CA PRO A 34 11.08 -11.62 -1.04
C PRO A 34 12.62 -11.54 -1.06
N GLN A 35 13.21 -10.75 -1.97
CA GLN A 35 14.64 -10.73 -2.20
C GLN A 35 15.29 -9.42 -1.76
N VAL A 36 16.52 -9.52 -1.24
CA VAL A 36 17.30 -8.35 -0.77
C VAL A 36 17.51 -7.31 -1.89
N ALA A 37 17.72 -7.77 -3.13
CA ALA A 37 17.86 -6.92 -4.30
C ALA A 37 16.59 -6.10 -4.62
N SER A 38 15.40 -6.64 -4.34
CA SER A 38 14.11 -5.98 -4.56
C SER A 38 13.99 -4.71 -3.73
N TYR A 39 14.54 -4.71 -2.52
CA TYR A 39 14.54 -3.56 -1.62
C TYR A 39 15.44 -2.41 -2.11
N GLY A 40 16.46 -2.70 -2.93
CA GLY A 40 17.26 -1.67 -3.60
C GLY A 40 16.41 -0.76 -4.50
N ARG A 41 15.27 -1.26 -5.02
CA ARG A 41 14.34 -0.51 -5.87
C ARG A 41 13.40 0.42 -5.08
N VAL A 42 13.29 0.24 -3.76
CA VAL A 42 12.49 1.10 -2.87
C VAL A 42 13.39 2.08 -2.11
N ALA A 43 14.69 2.08 -2.38
CA ALA A 43 15.63 3.04 -1.81
C ALA A 43 15.23 4.48 -2.16
N ALA A 44 15.64 5.42 -1.30
CA ALA A 44 15.20 6.83 -1.27
C ALA A 44 15.29 7.60 -2.60
N ASP A 45 16.09 7.12 -3.56
CA ASP A 45 16.29 7.75 -4.86
C ASP A 45 15.35 7.23 -5.96
N CYS A 46 14.52 6.21 -5.67
CA CYS A 46 13.63 5.62 -6.65
C CYS A 46 12.24 6.28 -6.64
N ARG A 47 11.93 7.01 -7.72
CA ARG A 47 10.63 7.69 -7.94
C ARG A 47 9.43 6.76 -8.10
N ALA A 48 9.63 5.44 -7.97
CA ALA A 48 8.63 4.44 -8.33
C ALA A 48 7.72 4.04 -7.14
N CYS A 49 8.25 4.08 -5.92
CA CYS A 49 7.53 3.73 -4.70
C CYS A 49 8.32 4.27 -3.50
N GLY A 50 7.82 5.30 -2.83
CA GLY A 50 8.52 5.89 -1.70
C GLY A 50 8.79 4.91 -0.54
N VAL A 51 9.75 5.26 0.31
CA VAL A 51 10.17 4.54 1.54
C VAL A 51 9.07 4.48 2.63
N TYR A 52 7.93 5.11 2.39
CA TYR A 52 6.89 5.39 3.36
C TYR A 52 5.54 4.81 2.95
N ALA A 53 4.82 4.22 3.92
CA ALA A 53 3.45 3.77 3.75
C ALA A 53 2.52 4.96 3.55
N THR A 54 2.27 5.27 2.28
CA THR A 54 1.49 6.42 1.86
C THR A 54 0.49 6.04 0.78
N TRP A 55 -0.65 6.72 0.80
CA TRP A 55 -1.59 6.70 -0.29
C TRP A 55 -1.95 8.12 -0.72
N GLY A 56 -2.34 8.27 -1.98
CA GLY A 56 -2.76 9.55 -2.54
C GLY A 56 -3.55 9.41 -3.83
N TRP A 57 -4.20 10.51 -4.21
CA TRP A 57 -4.92 10.62 -5.48
C TRP A 57 -3.94 10.88 -6.62
N TYR A 58 -3.97 10.01 -7.64
CA TYR A 58 -3.13 10.15 -8.84
C TYR A 58 -1.63 10.39 -8.59
N ASN A 59 -1.13 10.05 -7.39
CA ASN A 59 0.26 10.28 -7.03
C ASN A 59 1.09 9.05 -7.41
N LYS A 60 2.12 9.27 -8.21
CA LYS A 60 3.00 8.20 -8.67
C LYS A 60 4.11 7.85 -7.67
N GLU A 61 4.29 8.65 -6.64
CA GLU A 61 5.35 8.48 -5.65
C GLU A 61 4.87 7.68 -4.42
N THR A 62 3.56 7.50 -4.28
CA THR A 62 2.95 6.78 -3.15
C THR A 62 2.91 5.27 -3.39
N SER A 63 3.00 4.51 -2.29
CA SER A 63 2.92 3.05 -2.34
C SER A 63 1.57 2.52 -2.81
N LEU A 64 0.51 3.24 -2.46
CA LEU A 64 -0.86 2.97 -2.89
C LEU A 64 -1.38 4.20 -3.64
N GLN A 65 -1.94 4.01 -4.82
CA GLN A 65 -2.48 5.09 -5.64
C GLN A 65 -3.98 4.89 -5.81
N ARG A 66 -4.78 5.87 -5.40
CA ARG A 66 -6.21 5.90 -5.70
C ARG A 66 -6.40 6.52 -7.07
N MET A 67 -6.83 5.71 -8.03
CA MET A 67 -7.07 6.12 -9.42
C MET A 67 -8.51 6.55 -9.65
N ARG A 68 -9.46 5.88 -8.99
CA ARG A 68 -10.88 6.24 -9.01
C ARG A 68 -11.47 5.90 -7.64
N ASP A 69 -12.71 6.29 -7.40
CA ASP A 69 -13.39 6.02 -6.14
C ASP A 69 -13.34 4.56 -5.69
N ASN A 70 -13.49 3.61 -6.62
CA ASN A 70 -13.46 2.18 -6.36
C ASN A 70 -12.24 1.47 -6.97
N ARG A 71 -11.18 2.21 -7.34
CA ARG A 71 -9.99 1.63 -7.99
C ARG A 71 -8.71 2.16 -7.35
N PHE A 72 -8.00 1.23 -6.74
CA PHE A 72 -6.68 1.47 -6.16
C PHE A 72 -5.64 0.62 -6.89
N GLU A 73 -4.43 1.15 -6.99
CA GLU A 73 -3.28 0.48 -7.58
C GLU A 73 -2.20 0.34 -6.51
N ILE A 74 -1.77 -0.89 -6.27
CA ILE A 74 -0.65 -1.20 -5.39
C ILE A 74 0.61 -1.24 -6.24
N ARG A 75 1.60 -0.43 -5.86
CA ARG A 75 2.79 -0.22 -6.70
C ARG A 75 4.06 -0.86 -6.16
N VAL A 76 3.95 -1.53 -5.01
CA VAL A 76 5.08 -2.11 -4.29
C VAL A 76 5.38 -3.56 -4.70
N MET A 77 4.75 -4.06 -5.75
CA MET A 77 4.92 -5.45 -6.21
C MET A 77 6.20 -5.60 -7.03
N ASP A 78 7.08 -6.52 -6.62
CA ASP A 78 8.28 -6.84 -7.37
C ASP A 78 8.08 -8.00 -8.36
N GLY A 79 8.88 -8.04 -9.42
CA GLY A 79 8.80 -9.08 -10.46
C GLY A 79 9.25 -10.47 -9.99
N LEU A 80 9.98 -10.53 -8.87
CA LEU A 80 10.44 -11.78 -8.26
C LEU A 80 9.46 -12.33 -7.20
N ALA A 81 8.38 -11.62 -6.92
CA ALA A 81 7.41 -12.03 -5.91
C ALA A 81 6.57 -13.22 -6.39
N ASN A 82 6.25 -14.14 -5.47
CA ASN A 82 5.24 -15.15 -5.74
C ASN A 82 3.86 -14.48 -5.77
N LEU A 83 3.27 -14.39 -6.96
CA LEU A 83 2.00 -13.70 -7.19
C LEU A 83 0.86 -14.26 -6.33
N TYR A 84 0.84 -15.57 -6.07
CA TYR A 84 -0.20 -16.19 -5.23
C TYR A 84 -0.11 -15.72 -3.78
N LEU A 85 1.09 -15.66 -3.22
CA LEU A 85 1.32 -15.20 -1.85
C LEU A 85 1.08 -13.69 -1.73
N ALA A 86 1.55 -12.91 -2.70
CA ALA A 86 1.32 -11.48 -2.75
C ALA A 86 -0.18 -11.15 -2.79
N LEU A 87 -0.94 -11.76 -3.71
CA LEU A 87 -2.40 -11.57 -3.79
C LEU A 87 -3.11 -12.08 -2.54
N GLY A 88 -2.71 -13.24 -2.01
CA GLY A 88 -3.27 -13.79 -0.78
C GLY A 88 -3.10 -12.84 0.41
N SER A 89 -1.91 -12.24 0.57
CA SER A 89 -1.63 -11.27 1.63
C SER A 89 -2.46 -9.99 1.50
N ILE A 90 -2.64 -9.48 0.28
CA ILE A 90 -3.44 -8.28 0.00
C ILE A 90 -4.93 -8.54 0.29
N LEU A 91 -5.45 -9.69 -0.17
CA LEU A 91 -6.84 -10.08 0.07
C LEU A 91 -7.10 -10.33 1.56
N ALA A 92 -6.20 -11.03 2.25
CA ALA A 92 -6.32 -11.28 3.68
C ALA A 92 -6.34 -9.97 4.48
N ALA A 93 -5.39 -9.06 4.19
CA ALA A 93 -5.36 -7.74 4.82
C ALA A 93 -6.66 -6.96 4.56
N GLY A 94 -7.15 -6.97 3.32
CA GLY A 94 -8.35 -6.21 3.00
C GLY A 94 -9.65 -6.78 3.55
N ILE A 95 -9.78 -8.12 3.62
CA ILE A 95 -10.90 -8.77 4.34
C ILE A 95 -10.87 -8.39 5.82
N LEU A 96 -9.68 -8.43 6.43
CA LEU A 96 -9.51 -8.02 7.83
C LEU A 96 -9.87 -6.54 8.03
N GLY A 97 -9.50 -5.67 7.08
CA GLY A 97 -9.86 -4.26 7.09
C GLY A 97 -11.35 -3.99 7.02
N ILE A 98 -12.08 -4.76 6.21
CA ILE A 98 -13.55 -4.67 6.15
C ILE A 98 -14.18 -5.12 7.47
N GLN A 99 -13.65 -6.20 8.07
CA GLN A 99 -14.14 -6.69 9.37
C GLN A 99 -13.88 -5.70 10.52
N THR A 100 -12.70 -5.08 10.54
CA THR A 100 -12.31 -4.10 11.58
C THR A 100 -12.85 -2.69 11.31
N ARG A 101 -13.46 -2.44 10.14
CA ARG A 101 -13.91 -1.12 9.68
C ARG A 101 -12.83 -0.06 9.81
N ALA A 102 -11.59 -0.45 9.51
CA ALA A 102 -10.44 0.43 9.68
C ALA A 102 -10.55 1.66 8.78
N PRO A 103 -10.50 2.89 9.29
CA PRO A 103 -10.55 4.06 8.42
C PRO A 103 -9.30 4.09 7.53
N LEU A 104 -9.47 4.52 6.29
CA LEU A 104 -8.35 4.92 5.44
C LEU A 104 -7.73 6.17 6.08
N GLY A 105 -6.69 5.98 6.91
CA GLY A 105 -6.00 7.08 7.59
C GLY A 105 -5.56 8.16 6.60
N THR A 106 -5.34 9.40 7.03
CA THR A 106 -5.04 10.52 6.13
C THR A 106 -3.77 10.27 5.32
N GLY A 107 -3.94 9.70 4.12
CA GLY A 107 -2.89 9.59 3.14
C GLY A 107 -2.43 10.98 2.77
N VAL A 108 -1.14 11.11 2.49
CA VAL A 108 -0.52 12.39 2.13
C VAL A 108 -1.08 12.83 0.78
N ALA A 109 -2.24 13.46 0.81
CA ALA A 109 -2.80 14.23 -0.28
C ALA A 109 -1.86 15.43 -0.47
N ASN A 110 -1.09 15.43 -1.55
CA ASN A 110 -0.23 16.53 -2.00
C ASN A 110 1.06 16.77 -1.20
N GLY A 111 1.99 15.81 -1.18
CA GLY A 111 3.45 16.08 -1.05
C GLY A 111 3.95 16.90 0.15
N LYS A 112 3.12 17.17 1.16
CA LYS A 112 3.40 18.06 2.30
C LYS A 112 2.95 17.50 3.65
N GLY A 113 2.61 16.21 3.72
CA GLY A 113 2.37 15.53 5.01
C GLY A 113 3.68 15.35 5.76
N ARG A 114 3.70 15.63 7.07
CA ARG A 114 4.89 15.43 7.92
C ARG A 114 5.39 13.99 7.75
N LEU A 115 6.56 13.83 7.14
CA LEU A 115 7.24 12.54 6.95
C LEU A 115 7.50 11.77 8.26
N GLN A 116 7.34 12.41 9.41
CA GLN A 116 7.62 11.87 10.74
C GLN A 116 6.51 10.97 11.30
N GLU A 117 5.26 11.08 10.81
CA GLU A 117 4.14 10.21 11.22
C GLU A 117 3.96 9.00 10.28
N LEU A 118 4.76 8.93 9.22
CA LEU A 118 4.65 7.87 8.23
C LEU A 118 5.41 6.62 8.69
N ILE A 119 4.74 5.47 8.57
CA ILE A 119 5.37 4.17 8.80
C ILE A 119 6.49 4.00 7.76
N LYS A 120 7.73 4.10 8.24
CA LYS A 120 8.93 3.84 7.45
C LYS A 120 9.12 2.34 7.34
N PHE A 121 9.14 1.82 6.11
CA PHE A 121 9.27 0.38 5.87
C PHE A 121 10.62 -0.20 6.28
N PHE A 122 11.66 0.63 6.27
CA PHE A 122 13.03 0.17 6.41
C PHE A 122 13.61 0.44 7.80
N PRO A 123 13.88 -0.62 8.59
CA PRO A 123 14.85 -0.51 9.68
C PRO A 123 16.23 -0.23 9.06
N ARG A 124 17.03 0.64 9.69
CA ARG A 124 18.34 1.08 9.16
C ARG A 124 19.36 -0.06 8.95
N HIS A 125 19.09 -1.29 9.42
CA HIS A 125 19.99 -2.42 9.30
C HIS A 125 19.26 -3.74 8.98
N LEU A 126 19.56 -4.28 7.80
CA LEU A 126 18.98 -5.49 7.21
C LEU A 126 19.54 -6.81 7.80
N LYS A 127 19.77 -6.88 9.13
CA LYS A 127 20.29 -8.08 9.82
C LYS A 127 19.28 -8.78 10.74
N ARG A 128 18.01 -8.39 10.71
CA ARG A 128 16.94 -8.99 11.52
C ARG A 128 15.65 -9.04 10.70
N ALA A 129 15.63 -9.93 9.71
CA ALA A 129 14.43 -10.48 9.11
C ALA A 129 14.54 -12.01 9.23
#